data_AF-A0A7R9T818-F1
#
_entry.id   AF-A0A7R9T818-F1
#
_cell.length_a   1.000
_cell.length_b   1.000
_cell.length_c   1.000
_cell.angle_alpha   90.00
_cell.angle_beta   90.00
_cell.angle_gamma   90.00
#
_symmetry.space_group_name_H-M   'P 1'
#
loop_
_entity.id
_entity.type
_entity.pdbx_description
1 polymer ?
#
loop_
_entity_poly.entity_id
_entity_poly.type
_entity_poly.pdbx_seq_one_letter_code
_entity_poly.pdbx_strand_id
1 'polypeptide(L)'
;RESLSRAVKTALMPTQQADVLAALAAVPPDTVGRHAGLSPADFPALVEHNPNVAHEFLVLAMSASAARSNTSRNAEEGGVTTTTTAPPPAASAFLDTLVQMEMSLHSMEVVNRLTTSPEIKLPSAFVHAYVANCVRSCAETSESGARTRLVRLACMFLQLLVRNKVVTAKDLVVETQAFCVEFMHVKEAATLFRLLKQLEGGEEGGGGEDAGETA
;
A
#
# COMPACT_ATOMS: atom_id res chain seq x y z
N ARG A 1 2.54 -7.45 -23.76
CA ARG A 1 1.64 -8.50 -23.24
C ARG A 1 2.41 -9.75 -22.81
N GLU A 2 3.23 -10.35 -23.69
CA GLU A 2 3.96 -11.59 -23.37
C GLU A 2 4.94 -11.44 -22.18
N SER A 3 5.66 -10.33 -22.10
CA SER A 3 6.65 -10.09 -21.04
C SER A 3 6.04 -10.04 -19.63
N LEU A 4 4.86 -9.42 -19.47
CA LEU A 4 4.17 -9.35 -18.18
C LEU A 4 3.52 -10.69 -17.81
N SER A 5 2.97 -11.41 -18.79
CA SER A 5 2.44 -12.76 -18.57
C SER A 5 3.51 -13.75 -18.11
N ARG A 6 4.78 -13.52 -18.49
CA ARG A 6 5.94 -14.28 -18.00
C ARG A 6 6.30 -13.88 -16.57
N ALA A 7 6.21 -12.59 -16.24
CA ALA A 7 6.44 -12.08 -14.88
C ALA A 7 5.43 -12.64 -13.85
N VAL A 8 4.20 -12.95 -14.27
CA VAL A 8 3.21 -13.60 -13.40
C VAL A 8 3.57 -15.06 -13.11
N LYS A 9 4.23 -15.76 -14.05
CA LYS A 9 4.48 -17.21 -13.97
C LYS A 9 5.79 -17.58 -13.28
N THR A 10 6.78 -16.69 -13.28
CA THR A 10 8.12 -16.98 -12.75
C THR A 10 8.88 -15.70 -12.42
N ALA A 11 9.84 -15.81 -11.51
CA ALA A 11 10.83 -14.77 -11.27
C ALA A 11 11.62 -14.49 -12.57
N LEU A 12 11.74 -13.23 -12.93
CA LEU A 12 12.47 -12.78 -14.12
C LEU A 12 13.92 -12.42 -13.76
N MET A 13 14.82 -12.62 -14.71
CA MET A 13 16.20 -12.12 -14.58
C MET A 13 16.24 -10.58 -14.58
N PRO A 14 17.26 -9.93 -13.99
CA PRO A 14 17.33 -8.47 -13.94
C PRO A 14 17.20 -7.78 -15.31
N THR A 15 17.79 -8.36 -16.36
CA THR A 15 17.66 -7.85 -17.74
C THR A 15 16.22 -7.92 -18.25
N GLN A 16 15.54 -9.05 -18.01
CA GLN A 16 14.14 -9.23 -18.38
C GLN A 16 13.21 -8.33 -17.57
N GLN A 17 13.52 -8.07 -16.31
CA GLN A 17 12.80 -7.10 -15.49
C GLN A 17 12.96 -5.69 -16.09
N ALA A 18 14.17 -5.28 -16.45
CA ALA A 18 14.42 -3.99 -17.08
C ALA A 18 13.62 -3.84 -18.40
N ASP A 19 13.59 -4.88 -19.24
CA ASP A 19 12.79 -4.88 -20.47
C ASP A 19 11.29 -4.71 -20.20
N VAL A 20 10.77 -5.41 -19.17
CA VAL A 20 9.37 -5.29 -18.75
C VAL A 20 9.06 -3.89 -18.23
N LEU A 21 9.94 -3.32 -17.40
CA LEU A 21 9.78 -1.99 -16.84
C LEU A 21 9.85 -0.92 -17.93
N ALA A 22 10.78 -1.03 -18.89
CA ALA A 22 10.85 -0.14 -20.04
C ALA A 22 9.58 -0.23 -20.90
N ALA A 23 9.06 -1.43 -21.10
CA ALA A 23 7.79 -1.63 -21.81
C ALA A 23 6.60 -1.03 -21.06
N LEU A 24 6.57 -1.12 -19.72
CA LEU A 24 5.54 -0.47 -18.89
C LEU A 24 5.64 1.06 -18.97
N ALA A 25 6.85 1.62 -18.88
CA ALA A 25 7.07 3.07 -18.97
C ALA A 25 6.69 3.67 -20.34
N ALA A 26 6.73 2.87 -21.41
CA ALA A 26 6.28 3.27 -22.73
C ALA A 26 4.76 3.27 -22.90
N VAL A 27 4.01 2.65 -21.97
CA VAL A 27 2.54 2.61 -22.02
C VAL A 27 1.97 3.87 -21.38
N PRO A 28 1.04 4.58 -22.06
CA PRO A 28 0.34 5.72 -21.45
C PRO A 28 -0.34 5.31 -20.14
N PRO A 29 -0.16 6.08 -19.04
CA PRO A 29 -0.67 5.69 -17.72
C PRO A 29 -2.16 5.31 -17.76
N ASP A 30 -2.99 6.13 -18.40
CA ASP A 30 -4.46 5.99 -18.52
C ASP A 30 -4.91 4.66 -19.15
N THR A 31 -4.00 3.96 -19.83
CA THR A 31 -4.29 2.71 -20.53
C THR A 31 -3.50 1.51 -19.99
N VAL A 32 -2.66 1.69 -18.96
CA VAL A 32 -1.77 0.63 -18.43
C VAL A 32 -2.53 -0.64 -18.05
N GLY A 33 -3.66 -0.55 -17.35
CA GLY A 33 -4.46 -1.72 -16.98
C GLY A 33 -4.98 -2.50 -18.19
N ARG A 34 -5.27 -1.82 -19.31
CA ARG A 34 -5.72 -2.45 -20.57
C ARG A 34 -4.56 -3.07 -21.36
N HIS A 35 -3.43 -2.37 -21.48
CA HIS A 35 -2.29 -2.84 -22.29
C HIS A 35 -1.42 -3.87 -21.57
N ALA A 36 -1.38 -3.81 -20.24
CA ALA A 36 -0.70 -4.81 -19.41
C ALA A 36 -1.35 -6.19 -19.56
N GLY A 37 -2.69 -6.23 -19.70
CA GLY A 37 -3.45 -7.48 -19.75
C GLY A 37 -3.36 -8.29 -18.46
N LEU A 38 -3.09 -7.61 -17.34
CA LEU A 38 -3.00 -8.19 -16.00
C LEU A 38 -4.38 -8.10 -15.34
N SER A 39 -4.91 -9.21 -14.85
CA SER A 39 -6.10 -9.18 -14.01
C SER A 39 -5.71 -9.02 -12.53
N PRO A 40 -6.59 -8.49 -11.66
CA PRO A 40 -6.32 -8.46 -10.23
C PRO A 40 -6.02 -9.84 -9.65
N ALA A 41 -6.66 -10.90 -10.17
CA ALA A 41 -6.40 -12.28 -9.75
C ALA A 41 -4.97 -12.77 -10.04
N ASP A 42 -4.30 -12.20 -11.06
CA ASP A 42 -2.90 -12.53 -11.40
C ASP A 42 -1.88 -11.74 -10.55
N PHE A 43 -2.34 -10.69 -9.86
CA PHE A 43 -1.48 -9.76 -9.15
C PHE A 43 -0.70 -10.39 -7.98
N PRO A 44 -1.28 -11.29 -7.16
CA PRO A 44 -0.53 -11.97 -6.10
C PRO A 44 0.68 -12.72 -6.63
N ALA A 45 0.52 -13.45 -7.74
CA ALA A 45 1.61 -14.20 -8.37
C ALA A 45 2.68 -13.25 -8.95
N LEU A 46 2.28 -12.08 -9.48
CA LEU A 46 3.25 -11.06 -9.90
C LEU A 46 4.07 -10.53 -8.72
N VAL A 47 3.42 -10.25 -7.58
CA VAL A 47 4.07 -9.78 -6.35
C VAL A 47 5.05 -10.83 -5.82
N GLU A 48 4.65 -12.10 -5.79
CA GLU A 48 5.51 -13.19 -5.31
C GLU A 48 6.74 -13.41 -6.18
N HIS A 49 6.59 -13.36 -7.50
CA HIS A 49 7.69 -13.63 -8.41
C HIS A 49 8.56 -12.40 -8.70
N ASN A 50 7.96 -11.21 -8.73
CA ASN A 50 8.60 -9.98 -9.21
C ASN A 50 8.07 -8.74 -8.47
N PRO A 51 8.40 -8.55 -7.18
CA PRO A 51 7.88 -7.45 -6.36
C PRO A 51 8.24 -6.06 -6.92
N ASN A 52 9.44 -5.91 -7.51
CA ASN A 52 9.85 -4.67 -8.17
C ASN A 52 8.93 -4.31 -9.36
N VAL A 53 8.55 -5.29 -10.18
CA VAL A 53 7.64 -5.08 -11.32
C VAL A 53 6.24 -4.77 -10.83
N ALA A 54 5.78 -5.43 -9.76
CA ALA A 54 4.47 -5.17 -9.16
C ALA A 54 4.37 -3.74 -8.59
N HIS A 55 5.42 -3.26 -7.92
CA HIS A 55 5.51 -1.88 -7.41
C HIS A 55 5.40 -0.85 -8.54
N GLU A 56 6.22 -0.96 -9.58
CA GLU A 56 6.21 -0.02 -10.72
C GLU A 56 4.89 -0.05 -11.48
N PHE A 57 4.28 -1.24 -11.64
CA PHE A 57 2.95 -1.37 -12.22
C PHE A 57 1.89 -0.61 -11.41
N LEU A 58 1.91 -0.72 -10.07
CA LEU A 58 0.96 -0.01 -9.20
C LEU A 58 1.17 1.50 -9.25
N VAL A 59 2.41 1.98 -9.24
CA VAL A 59 2.72 3.41 -9.40
C VAL A 59 2.10 3.94 -10.69
N LEU A 60 2.34 3.26 -11.81
CA LEU A 60 1.80 3.66 -13.10
C LEU A 60 0.26 3.63 -13.13
N ALA A 61 -0.36 2.58 -12.58
CA ALA A 61 -1.82 2.44 -12.52
C ALA A 61 -2.49 3.50 -11.64
N MET A 62 -1.83 3.92 -10.56
CA MET A 62 -2.33 4.95 -9.66
C MET A 62 -2.22 6.34 -10.29
N SER A 63 -1.09 6.66 -10.92
CA SER A 63 -0.91 7.91 -11.69
C SER A 63 -1.95 8.07 -12.81
N ALA A 64 -2.29 6.97 -13.48
CA ALA A 64 -3.35 6.91 -14.48
C ALA A 64 -4.74 7.31 -13.96
N SER A 65 -5.03 6.91 -12.73
CA SER A 65 -6.33 7.13 -12.10
C SER A 65 -6.45 8.56 -11.59
N ALA A 66 -5.35 9.13 -11.09
CA ALA A 66 -5.25 10.56 -10.72
C ALA A 66 -5.39 11.51 -11.92
N ALA A 67 -4.87 11.14 -13.10
CA ALA A 67 -5.06 11.93 -14.31
C ALA A 67 -6.54 11.98 -14.76
N ARG A 68 -7.30 10.90 -14.55
CA ARG A 68 -8.72 10.80 -14.94
C ARG A 68 -9.66 11.59 -14.02
N SER A 69 -9.35 11.73 -12.73
CA SER A 69 -10.19 12.54 -11.81
C SER A 69 -10.23 14.02 -12.20
N ASN A 70 -9.21 14.51 -12.91
CA ASN A 70 -9.11 15.90 -13.30
C ASN A 70 -9.85 16.22 -14.62
N THR A 71 -10.13 15.19 -15.44
CA THR A 71 -10.80 15.31 -16.74
C THR A 71 -12.31 15.02 -16.65
N SER A 72 -12.80 14.47 -15.54
CA SER A 72 -14.24 14.25 -15.33
C SER A 72 -14.94 15.50 -14.80
N ARG A 73 -15.07 16.53 -15.64
CA ARG A 73 -16.19 17.49 -15.56
C ARG A 73 -16.95 17.69 -16.86
N ASN A 74 -16.38 17.32 -18.02
CA ASN A 74 -17.03 17.56 -19.31
C ASN A 74 -16.95 16.30 -20.20
N ALA A 75 -17.95 15.41 -20.13
CA ALA A 75 -18.35 14.52 -21.22
C ALA A 75 -19.58 13.68 -20.79
N GLU A 76 -20.76 14.31 -20.84
CA GLU A 76 -21.94 13.60 -21.30
C GLU A 76 -21.90 13.65 -22.84
N GLU A 77 -21.90 12.50 -23.51
CA GLU A 77 -22.67 12.22 -24.74
C GLU A 77 -22.12 10.99 -25.51
N GLY A 78 -23.02 10.04 -25.77
CA GLY A 78 -23.13 9.36 -27.06
C GLY A 78 -22.20 8.19 -27.36
N GLY A 79 -22.74 6.96 -27.31
CA GLY A 79 -22.16 5.84 -28.07
C GLY A 79 -22.44 4.46 -27.51
N VAL A 80 -23.63 3.91 -27.79
CA VAL A 80 -23.88 2.47 -27.69
C VAL A 80 -23.09 1.77 -28.81
N THR A 81 -22.06 1.03 -28.45
CA THR A 81 -21.58 -0.11 -29.23
C THR A 81 -21.35 -1.30 -28.32
N THR A 82 -22.08 -2.36 -28.59
CA THR A 82 -22.06 -3.66 -27.96
C THR A 82 -20.69 -4.34 -28.11
N THR A 83 -19.92 -4.41 -27.03
CA THR A 83 -19.02 -5.53 -26.71
C THR A 83 -18.93 -5.64 -25.20
N THR A 84 -19.40 -6.77 -24.66
CA THR A 84 -19.19 -7.17 -23.26
C THR A 84 -17.69 -7.17 -22.97
N THR A 85 -17.18 -6.10 -22.39
CA THR A 85 -15.80 -6.04 -21.91
C THR A 85 -15.85 -5.24 -20.63
N ALA A 86 -15.65 -5.94 -19.51
CA ALA A 86 -15.65 -5.34 -18.20
C ALA A 86 -14.77 -4.07 -18.19
N PRO A 87 -15.19 -2.98 -17.51
CA PRO A 87 -14.36 -1.80 -17.37
C PRO A 87 -12.98 -2.23 -16.85
N PRO A 88 -11.88 -1.66 -17.38
CA PRO A 88 -10.54 -2.09 -16.99
C PRO A 88 -10.40 -1.97 -15.47
N PRO A 89 -9.75 -2.96 -14.81
CA PRO A 89 -9.59 -2.93 -13.37
C PRO A 89 -8.89 -1.63 -12.98
N ALA A 90 -9.58 -0.82 -12.18
CA ALA A 90 -9.00 0.40 -11.62
C ALA A 90 -7.83 0.03 -10.71
N ALA A 91 -6.92 0.97 -10.48
CA ALA A 91 -5.80 0.77 -9.55
C ALA A 91 -6.26 0.26 -8.17
N SER A 92 -7.45 0.70 -7.73
CA SER A 92 -8.09 0.22 -6.49
C SER A 92 -8.28 -1.30 -6.46
N ALA A 93 -8.64 -1.96 -7.56
CA ALA A 93 -8.84 -3.41 -7.58
C ALA A 93 -7.54 -4.20 -7.31
N PHE A 94 -6.41 -3.69 -7.80
CA PHE A 94 -5.09 -4.27 -7.52
C PHE A 94 -4.65 -3.99 -6.09
N LEU A 95 -4.94 -2.80 -5.57
CA LEU A 95 -4.72 -2.46 -4.16
C LEU A 95 -5.57 -3.33 -3.23
N ASP A 96 -6.84 -3.56 -3.55
CA ASP A 96 -7.73 -4.43 -2.79
C ASP A 96 -7.21 -5.87 -2.77
N THR A 97 -6.67 -6.34 -3.90
CA THR A 97 -6.04 -7.65 -3.96
C THR A 97 -4.78 -7.68 -3.08
N LEU A 98 -3.96 -6.63 -3.10
CA LEU A 98 -2.77 -6.53 -2.23
C LEU A 98 -3.12 -6.55 -0.74
N VAL A 99 -4.28 -6.01 -0.33
CA VAL A 99 -4.79 -6.11 1.04
C VAL A 99 -5.20 -7.54 1.40
N GLN A 100 -5.74 -8.30 0.45
CA GLN A 100 -6.21 -9.67 0.67
C GLN A 100 -5.10 -10.72 0.67
N MET A 101 -3.87 -10.34 0.29
CA MET A 101 -2.73 -11.26 0.29
C MET A 101 -2.29 -11.60 1.72
N GLU A 102 -1.76 -12.80 1.90
CA GLU A 102 -1.02 -13.14 3.11
C GLU A 102 0.20 -12.23 3.26
N MET A 103 0.46 -11.80 4.49
CA MET A 103 1.59 -10.95 4.84
C MET A 103 2.92 -11.66 4.57
N SER A 104 3.47 -11.43 3.37
CA SER A 104 4.74 -11.99 2.89
C SER A 104 5.80 -10.91 2.74
N LEU A 105 7.08 -11.31 2.72
CA LEU A 105 8.21 -10.39 2.47
C LEU A 105 7.99 -9.56 1.19
N HIS A 106 7.53 -10.21 0.11
CA HIS A 106 7.33 -9.56 -1.18
C HIS A 106 6.16 -8.57 -1.17
N SER A 107 5.03 -8.94 -0.56
CA SER A 107 3.88 -8.02 -0.42
C SER A 107 4.25 -6.78 0.40
N MET A 108 5.01 -6.96 1.49
CA MET A 108 5.49 -5.88 2.32
C MET A 108 6.54 -5.02 1.63
N GLU A 109 7.42 -5.60 0.81
CA GLU A 109 8.35 -4.84 -0.02
C GLU A 109 7.59 -3.89 -0.94
N VAL A 110 6.56 -4.38 -1.63
CA VAL A 110 5.73 -3.55 -2.52
C VAL A 110 5.09 -2.40 -1.74
N VAL A 111 4.42 -2.67 -0.61
CA VAL A 111 3.74 -1.63 0.17
C VAL A 111 4.74 -0.64 0.79
N ASN A 112 5.90 -1.11 1.28
CA ASN A 112 6.95 -0.26 1.79
C ASN A 112 7.46 0.70 0.71
N ARG A 113 7.75 0.17 -0.49
CA ARG A 113 8.20 1.00 -1.62
C ARG A 113 7.13 2.00 -2.04
N LEU A 114 5.86 1.61 -2.12
CA LEU A 114 4.75 2.53 -2.40
C LEU A 114 4.65 3.65 -1.35
N THR A 115 4.88 3.34 -0.07
CA THR A 115 4.85 4.32 1.02
C THR A 115 5.98 5.35 0.89
N THR A 116 7.13 4.95 0.33
CA THR A 116 8.28 5.82 0.12
C THR A 116 8.30 6.50 -1.26
N SER A 117 7.42 6.10 -2.18
CA SER A 117 7.36 6.65 -3.54
C SER A 117 6.78 8.07 -3.51
N PRO A 118 7.54 9.11 -3.91
CA PRO A 118 7.09 10.50 -3.84
C PRO A 118 5.99 10.83 -4.87
N GLU A 119 5.87 10.03 -5.92
CA GLU A 119 4.96 10.26 -7.05
C GLU A 119 3.50 9.94 -6.72
N ILE A 120 3.25 9.17 -5.65
CA ILE A 120 1.94 8.61 -5.35
C ILE A 120 1.54 8.89 -3.91
N LYS A 121 0.33 9.41 -3.72
CA LYS A 121 -0.32 9.43 -2.40
C LYS A 121 -1.19 8.19 -2.25
N LEU A 122 -0.84 7.32 -1.30
CA LEU A 122 -1.64 6.15 -0.98
C LEU A 122 -3.03 6.58 -0.45
N PRO A 123 -4.13 5.98 -0.96
CA PRO A 123 -5.47 6.24 -0.44
C PRO A 123 -5.58 5.81 1.03
N SER A 124 -6.15 6.64 1.89
CA SER A 124 -6.33 6.30 3.32
C SER A 124 -7.11 5.01 3.51
N ALA A 125 -8.17 4.80 2.72
CA ALA A 125 -8.97 3.58 2.74
C ALA A 125 -8.15 2.30 2.53
N PHE A 126 -7.19 2.32 1.59
CA PHE A 126 -6.28 1.21 1.36
C PHE A 126 -5.39 0.97 2.59
N VAL A 127 -4.83 2.04 3.15
CA VAL A 127 -3.92 1.91 4.29
C VAL A 127 -4.63 1.36 5.52
N HIS A 128 -5.83 1.86 5.85
CA HIS A 128 -6.64 1.32 6.94
C HIS A 128 -6.99 -0.15 6.72
N ALA A 129 -7.41 -0.52 5.51
CA ALA A 129 -7.75 -1.91 5.19
C ALA A 129 -6.52 -2.84 5.31
N TYR A 130 -5.35 -2.38 4.87
CA TYR A 130 -4.10 -3.13 5.00
C TYR A 130 -3.67 -3.27 6.47
N VAL A 131 -3.80 -2.22 7.28
CA VAL A 131 -3.52 -2.27 8.73
C VAL A 131 -4.47 -3.23 9.45
N ALA A 132 -5.77 -3.15 9.18
CA ALA A 132 -6.75 -4.05 9.75
C ALA A 132 -6.47 -5.51 9.35
N ASN A 133 -6.04 -5.75 8.11
CA ASN A 133 -5.59 -7.08 7.68
C ASN A 133 -4.35 -7.54 8.47
N CYS A 134 -3.34 -6.68 8.65
CA CYS A 134 -2.15 -6.99 9.44
C CYS A 134 -2.50 -7.41 10.88
N VAL A 135 -3.36 -6.63 11.55
CA VAL A 135 -3.79 -6.90 12.93
C VAL A 135 -4.57 -8.21 13.00
N ARG A 136 -5.54 -8.40 12.09
CA ARG A 136 -6.33 -9.64 12.01
C ARG A 136 -5.46 -10.86 11.79
N SER A 137 -4.54 -10.82 10.82
CA SER A 137 -3.63 -11.94 10.54
C SER A 137 -2.75 -12.29 11.74
N CYS A 138 -2.31 -11.29 12.53
CA CYS A 138 -1.60 -11.54 13.78
C CYS A 138 -2.47 -12.24 14.83
N ALA A 139 -3.73 -11.85 14.97
CA ALA A 139 -4.66 -12.45 15.93
C ALA A 139 -5.07 -13.88 15.55
N GLU A 140 -5.28 -14.16 14.26
CA GLU A 140 -5.72 -15.46 13.76
C GLU A 140 -4.60 -16.52 13.67
N THR A 141 -3.34 -16.08 13.56
CA THR A 141 -2.20 -17.00 13.48
C THR A 141 -2.05 -17.81 14.77
N SER A 142 -2.27 -19.12 14.74
CA SER A 142 -2.23 -19.97 15.96
C SER A 142 -0.82 -20.34 16.44
N GLU A 143 0.16 -20.41 15.54
CA GLU A 143 1.54 -20.79 15.84
C GLU A 143 2.30 -19.63 16.50
N SER A 144 2.70 -19.78 17.77
CA SER A 144 3.38 -18.73 18.56
C SER A 144 4.63 -18.16 17.89
N GLY A 145 5.44 -19.01 17.24
CA GLY A 145 6.64 -18.59 16.53
C GLY A 145 6.35 -17.79 15.25
N ALA A 146 5.37 -18.23 14.46
CA ALA A 146 4.93 -17.52 13.26
C ALA A 146 4.25 -16.20 13.62
N ARG A 147 3.38 -16.21 14.63
CA ARG A 147 2.70 -15.03 15.18
C ARG A 147 3.70 -13.98 15.62
N THR A 148 4.72 -14.35 16.38
CA THR A 148 5.76 -13.39 16.83
C THR A 148 6.49 -12.76 15.65
N ARG A 149 6.84 -13.54 14.62
CA ARG A 149 7.49 -13.01 13.40
C ARG A 149 6.58 -12.04 12.67
N LEU A 150 5.30 -12.40 12.52
CA LEU A 150 4.31 -11.58 11.85
C LEU A 150 4.05 -10.26 12.60
N VAL A 151 3.95 -10.31 13.93
CA VAL A 151 3.81 -9.11 14.78
C VAL A 151 5.01 -8.18 14.60
N ARG A 152 6.24 -8.70 14.55
CA ARG A 152 7.44 -7.88 14.30
C ARG A 152 7.36 -7.17 12.95
N LEU A 153 7.00 -7.92 11.90
CA LEU A 153 6.84 -7.38 10.56
C LEU A 153 5.76 -6.29 10.51
N ALA A 154 4.57 -6.57 11.05
CA ALA A 154 3.48 -5.60 11.14
C ALA A 154 3.91 -4.34 11.91
N CYS A 155 4.59 -4.50 13.05
CA CYS A 155 5.08 -3.37 13.83
C CYS A 155 6.12 -2.52 13.09
N MET A 156 7.05 -3.13 12.35
CA MET A 156 8.03 -2.40 11.53
C MET A 156 7.35 -1.61 10.42
N PHE A 157 6.36 -2.21 9.78
CA PHE A 157 5.59 -1.56 8.72
C PHE A 157 4.72 -0.41 9.23
N LEU A 158 4.03 -0.59 10.36
CA LEU A 158 3.26 0.48 10.99
C LEU A 158 4.16 1.64 11.42
N GLN A 159 5.36 1.36 11.95
CA GLN A 159 6.36 2.39 12.25
C GLN A 159 6.79 3.14 10.98
N LEU A 160 6.97 2.47 9.84
CA LEU A 160 7.26 3.11 8.56
C LEU A 160 6.14 4.05 8.12
N LEU A 161 4.88 3.58 8.15
CA LEU A 161 3.71 4.38 7.77
C LEU A 161 3.61 5.67 8.61
N VAL A 162 3.83 5.53 9.91
CA VAL A 162 3.81 6.65 10.86
C VAL A 162 4.97 7.62 10.60
N ARG A 163 6.20 7.11 10.44
CA ARG A 163 7.39 7.95 10.21
C ARG A 163 7.34 8.71 8.89
N ASN A 164 6.79 8.09 7.84
CA ASN A 164 6.60 8.73 6.54
C ASN A 164 5.35 9.62 6.47
N LYS A 165 4.62 9.79 7.59
CA LYS A 165 3.40 10.61 7.69
C LYS A 165 2.33 10.21 6.67
N VAL A 166 2.28 8.93 6.30
CA VAL A 166 1.27 8.40 5.38
C VAL A 166 -0.07 8.22 6.09
N VAL A 167 -0.05 8.05 7.41
CA VAL A 167 -1.23 7.85 8.26
C VAL A 167 -1.18 8.82 9.45
N THR A 168 -2.32 9.41 9.81
CA THR A 168 -2.42 10.28 10.99
C THR A 168 -2.44 9.43 12.26
N ALA A 169 -1.93 9.94 13.39
CA ALA A 169 -2.03 9.21 14.66
C ALA A 169 -3.48 8.81 14.97
N LYS A 170 -4.44 9.72 14.75
CA LYS A 170 -5.89 9.51 14.93
C LYS A 170 -6.47 8.33 14.14
N ASP A 171 -5.86 7.99 13.02
CA ASP A 171 -6.31 6.93 12.11
C ASP A 171 -5.92 5.53 12.61
N LEU A 172 -4.96 5.44 13.55
CA LEU A 172 -4.39 4.19 14.03
C LEU A 172 -4.78 3.83 15.47
N VAL A 173 -5.26 4.77 16.27
CA VAL A 173 -5.24 4.64 17.73
C VAL A 173 -6.06 3.47 18.27
N VAL A 174 -7.32 3.26 17.90
CA VAL A 174 -8.15 2.27 18.62
C VAL A 174 -7.70 0.82 18.35
N GLU A 175 -7.65 0.39 17.10
CA GLU A 175 -7.32 -1.00 16.74
C GLU A 175 -5.81 -1.29 16.89
N THR A 176 -4.96 -0.32 16.54
CA THR A 176 -3.50 -0.51 16.61
C THR A 176 -3.00 -0.45 18.06
N GLN A 177 -3.58 0.39 18.93
CA GLN A 177 -3.19 0.39 20.35
C GLN A 177 -3.63 -0.89 21.04
N ALA A 178 -4.86 -1.37 20.79
CA ALA A 178 -5.32 -2.65 21.33
C ALA A 178 -4.38 -3.78 20.91
N PHE A 179 -4.01 -3.83 19.63
CA PHE A 179 -3.00 -4.74 19.11
C PHE A 179 -1.65 -4.60 19.84
N CYS A 180 -1.12 -3.38 19.98
CA CYS A 180 0.15 -3.17 20.67
C CYS A 180 0.13 -3.60 22.14
N VAL A 181 -1.00 -3.42 22.84
CA VAL A 181 -1.18 -3.86 24.23
C VAL A 181 -1.25 -5.37 24.32
N GLU A 182 -2.01 -6.03 23.43
CA GLU A 182 -2.09 -7.49 23.34
C GLU A 182 -0.71 -8.12 23.10
N PHE A 183 0.08 -7.52 22.21
CA PHE A 183 1.41 -8.01 21.86
C PHE A 183 2.55 -7.32 22.58
N MET A 184 2.31 -6.69 23.73
CA MET A 184 3.31 -5.89 24.45
C MET A 184 4.57 -6.66 24.88
N HIS A 185 4.49 -7.99 24.97
CA HIS A 185 5.64 -8.88 25.19
C HIS A 185 6.65 -8.87 24.04
N VAL A 186 6.24 -8.42 22.85
CA VAL A 186 7.10 -8.20 21.69
C VAL A 186 7.67 -6.77 21.75
N LYS A 187 9.00 -6.64 21.71
CA LYS A 187 9.70 -5.36 21.86
C LYS A 187 9.24 -4.33 20.83
N GLU A 188 9.03 -4.76 19.60
CA GLU A 188 8.62 -3.93 18.47
C GLU A 188 7.21 -3.35 18.68
N ALA A 189 6.29 -4.13 19.25
CA ALA A 189 4.94 -3.67 19.60
C ALA A 189 4.97 -2.63 20.72
N ALA A 190 5.79 -2.85 21.75
CA ALA A 190 6.00 -1.87 22.81
C ALA A 190 6.61 -0.56 22.27
N THR A 191 7.52 -0.63 21.30
CA THR A 191 8.11 0.56 20.65
C THR A 191 7.06 1.32 19.83
N LEU A 192 6.26 0.61 19.03
CA LEU A 192 5.17 1.22 18.27
C LEU A 192 4.14 1.90 19.18
N PHE A 193 3.74 1.27 20.29
CA PHE A 193 2.82 1.86 21.26
C PHE A 193 3.31 3.21 21.79
N ARG A 194 4.59 3.29 22.17
CA ARG A 194 5.19 4.54 22.66
C ARG A 194 5.21 5.61 21.58
N LEU A 195 5.53 5.24 20.34
CA LEU A 195 5.50 6.15 19.20
C LEU A 195 4.10 6.73 18.97
N LEU A 196 3.07 5.88 18.97
CA LEU A 196 1.67 6.32 18.82
C LEU A 196 1.27 7.27 19.95
N LYS A 197 1.60 6.94 21.21
CA LYS A 197 1.30 7.78 22.37
C LYS A 197 2.02 9.14 22.34
N GLN A 198 3.26 9.18 21.84
CA GLN A 198 3.99 10.45 21.66
C GLN A 198 3.31 11.35 20.63
N LEU A 199 2.74 10.78 19.57
CA LEU A 199 2.04 11.55 18.55
C LEU A 199 0.68 12.04 19.03
N GLU A 200 -0.01 11.30 19.90
CA GLU A 200 -1.22 11.78 20.58
C GLU A 200 -0.90 12.94 21.52
N GLY A 201 0.14 12.82 22.34
CA GLY A 201 0.52 13.87 23.30
C GLY A 201 1.19 15.10 22.68
N GLY A 202 1.66 15.01 21.44
CA GLY A 202 2.30 16.12 20.71
C GLY A 202 1.34 17.13 20.09
N GLU A 203 0.06 16.77 19.92
CA GLU A 203 -0.96 17.69 19.40
C GLU A 203 -1.57 18.59 20.49
N GLU A 204 -1.31 18.35 21.78
CA GLU A 204 -1.85 19.13 22.90
C GLU A 204 -0.90 20.25 23.42
N GLY A 205 0.27 20.45 22.81
CA GLY A 205 1.33 21.35 23.31
C GLY A 205 1.51 22.70 22.59
N GLY A 206 0.51 23.19 21.86
CA GLY A 206 0.56 24.46 21.12
C GLY A 206 -0.16 25.59 21.83
N GLY A 207 0.20 25.92 23.08
CA GLY A 207 -0.44 26.98 23.84
C GLY A 207 0.42 27.52 24.97
N GLY A 208 1.01 28.69 24.75
CA GLY A 208 1.42 29.60 25.82
C GLY A 208 2.90 29.60 26.17
N GLU A 209 3.70 30.30 25.37
CA GLU A 209 4.79 31.14 25.90
C GLU A 209 4.65 32.52 25.25
N ASP A 210 3.64 33.26 25.69
CA ASP A 210 3.68 34.72 25.63
C ASP A 210 4.58 35.23 26.77
N ALA A 211 5.35 36.25 26.45
CA ALA A 211 6.61 36.58 27.06
C ALA A 211 6.49 36.99 28.54
N GLY A 212 7.26 36.31 29.40
CA GLY A 212 7.61 36.78 30.73
C GLY A 212 8.52 38.01 30.68
N GLU A 213 7.88 39.17 30.73
CA GLU A 213 8.15 40.36 31.55
C GLU A 213 9.46 40.40 32.42
N THR A 214 10.23 41.49 32.22
CA THR A 214 11.07 42.25 33.20
C THR A 214 12.28 41.56 33.86
N ALA A 215 13.41 42.22 34.15
CA ALA A 215 13.73 43.63 34.38
C ALA A 215 15.18 43.93 33.95
#